data_AF-A0A1T5B218-F1
#
_entry.id   AF-A0A1T5B218-F1
#
_cell.length_a   1.000
_cell.length_b   1.000
_cell.length_c   1.000
_cell.angle_alpha   90.00
_cell.angle_beta   90.00
_cell.angle_gamma   90.00
#
_symmetry.space_group_name_H-M   'P 1'
#
loop_
_entity.id
_entity.type
_entity.pdbx_description
1 polymer ?
#
loop_
_entity_poly.entity_id
_entity_poly.type
_entity_poly.pdbx_seq_one_letter_code
_entity_poly.pdbx_strand_id
1 'polypeptide(L)'
;MQENLVQKIVEEVLQQVLKKQPSSLYDGKIPIGVSARHVHLAQAEVEKLFGENYQLTPKFELSQPGQFAAEETVVIAGPKGSIERVRILGPARSLSQVEVSWTDAMKLGMKPPLRISGDIKGSSPVTLIGPNGSVVLNEGLIIAQAHIHMSSADSARFQVADGQSVQIKVEGMRPIILSNVIIRVSDRYRLEMHIDTDEANAGLIQQGALAEIIYVQANEQMDVKEIPPVLKQAERPSSYQFDKKLLSQVEVLEIEAREIVVPKNTIVTALAYDKIRELNKTLTIRSE
;
A
#
# COMPACT_ATOMS: atom_id res chain seq x y z
N MET A 1 -30.66 -24.36 18.02
CA MET A 1 -30.49 -23.22 18.95
C MET A 1 -29.33 -23.46 19.95
N GLN A 2 -29.13 -24.69 20.47
CA GLN A 2 -27.97 -25.03 21.32
C GLN A 2 -26.63 -25.11 20.59
N GLU A 3 -26.58 -25.58 19.34
CA GLU A 3 -25.31 -25.67 18.57
C GLU A 3 -24.62 -24.31 18.38
N ASN A 4 -25.41 -23.25 18.18
CA ASN A 4 -24.91 -21.88 18.00
C ASN A 4 -24.32 -21.31 19.30
N LEU A 5 -24.85 -21.74 20.47
CA LEU A 5 -24.31 -21.34 21.76
C LEU A 5 -23.02 -22.10 22.09
N VAL A 6 -22.97 -23.39 21.74
CA VAL A 6 -21.75 -24.21 21.90
C VAL A 6 -20.63 -23.68 21.01
N GLN A 7 -20.90 -23.35 19.74
CA GLN A 7 -19.90 -22.71 18.87
C GLN A 7 -19.40 -21.40 19.46
N LYS A 8 -20.30 -20.55 19.95
CA LYS A 8 -19.94 -19.26 20.53
C LYS A 8 -19.10 -19.40 21.80
N ILE A 9 -19.41 -20.37 22.66
CA ILE A 9 -18.63 -20.69 23.87
C ILE A 9 -17.27 -21.26 23.49
N VAL A 10 -17.20 -22.17 22.52
CA VAL A 10 -15.93 -22.74 22.04
C VAL A 10 -15.04 -21.64 21.47
N GLU A 11 -15.60 -20.70 20.71
CA GLU A 11 -14.90 -19.57 20.15
C GLU A 11 -14.42 -18.59 21.22
N GLU A 12 -15.26 -18.27 22.22
CA GLU A 12 -14.88 -17.45 23.38
C GLU A 12 -13.78 -18.09 24.23
N VAL A 13 -13.88 -19.40 24.50
CA VAL A 13 -12.87 -20.14 25.25
C VAL A 13 -11.56 -20.21 24.47
N LEU A 14 -11.61 -20.47 23.16
CA LEU A 14 -10.43 -20.45 22.30
C LEU A 14 -9.77 -19.06 22.33
N GLN A 15 -10.54 -17.98 22.20
CA GLN A 15 -10.04 -16.62 22.29
C GLN A 15 -9.43 -16.29 23.66
N GLN A 16 -10.00 -16.79 24.76
CA GLN A 16 -9.45 -16.59 26.11
C GLN A 16 -8.14 -17.38 26.32
N VAL A 17 -8.03 -18.58 25.75
CA VAL A 17 -6.80 -19.38 25.79
C VAL A 17 -5.70 -18.71 24.94
N LEU A 18 -6.05 -18.22 23.75
CA LEU A 18 -5.14 -17.48 22.87
C LEU A 18 -4.67 -16.15 23.49
N LYS A 19 -5.54 -15.45 24.25
CA LYS A 19 -5.20 -14.20 24.96
C LYS A 19 -4.22 -14.40 26.14
N LYS A 20 -4.06 -15.63 26.66
CA LYS A 20 -3.27 -15.92 27.88
C LYS A 20 -1.91 -16.58 27.64
N GLN A 21 -1.56 -16.94 26.40
CA GLN A 21 -0.26 -17.53 26.11
C GLN A 21 0.70 -16.51 25.49
N PRO A 22 1.99 -16.49 25.91
CA PRO A 22 3.03 -15.81 25.13
C PRO A 22 3.07 -16.41 23.72
N SER A 23 3.57 -15.64 22.76
CA SER A 23 3.35 -15.77 21.32
C SER A 23 3.83 -17.06 20.63
N SER A 24 4.14 -18.15 21.34
CA SER A 24 4.59 -19.45 20.80
C SER A 24 3.54 -20.20 19.94
N LEU A 25 2.36 -19.62 19.73
CA LEU A 25 1.24 -20.22 18.98
C LEU A 25 1.53 -20.44 17.49
N TYR A 26 2.45 -19.68 16.89
CA TYR A 26 2.66 -19.67 15.44
C TYR A 26 4.02 -20.18 14.98
N ASP A 27 4.80 -20.83 15.86
CA ASP A 27 6.11 -21.43 15.51
C ASP A 27 7.04 -20.46 14.74
N GLY A 28 7.14 -19.21 15.21
CA GLY A 28 7.95 -18.18 14.55
C GLY A 28 7.35 -17.58 13.27
N LYS A 29 6.06 -17.81 13.00
CA LYS A 29 5.30 -17.14 11.92
C LYS A 29 4.42 -16.00 12.45
N ILE A 30 3.94 -15.18 11.52
CA ILE A 30 3.17 -13.96 11.79
C ILE A 30 1.80 -14.09 11.11
N PRO A 31 0.66 -13.99 11.82
CA PRO A 31 -0.65 -14.01 11.17
C PRO A 31 -0.88 -12.74 10.34
N ILE A 32 -1.57 -12.89 9.21
CA ILE A 32 -1.87 -11.81 8.28
C ILE A 32 -3.34 -11.38 8.42
N GLY A 33 -3.55 -10.08 8.63
CA GLY A 33 -4.82 -9.39 8.51
C GLY A 33 -4.94 -8.64 7.18
N VAL A 34 -5.95 -8.99 6.39
CA VAL A 34 -6.30 -8.32 5.13
C VAL A 34 -7.28 -7.19 5.43
N SER A 35 -6.84 -5.96 5.20
CA SER A 35 -7.60 -4.76 5.50
C SER A 35 -8.32 -4.27 4.25
N ALA A 36 -9.65 -4.33 4.27
CA ALA A 36 -10.47 -3.61 3.31
C ALA A 36 -10.41 -2.11 3.56
N ARG A 37 -10.85 -1.31 2.57
CA ARG A 37 -11.04 0.14 2.72
C ARG A 37 -11.85 0.48 3.97
N HIS A 38 -11.39 1.45 4.74
CA HIS A 38 -12.04 1.85 5.97
C HIS A 38 -11.68 3.28 6.37
N VAL A 39 -12.40 3.80 7.37
CA VAL A 39 -12.21 5.14 7.91
C VAL A 39 -12.01 5.07 9.42
N HIS A 40 -11.03 5.82 9.92
CA HIS A 40 -10.94 6.23 11.31
C HIS A 40 -11.43 7.67 11.40
N LEU A 41 -12.26 7.99 12.39
CA LEU A 41 -12.82 9.33 12.55
C LEU A 41 -12.39 9.97 13.86
N ALA A 42 -12.16 11.27 13.85
CA ALA A 42 -12.18 12.06 15.06
C ALA A 42 -13.62 12.33 15.50
N GLN A 43 -13.80 12.58 16.81
CA GLN A 43 -15.14 12.76 17.40
C GLN A 43 -15.93 13.88 16.71
N ALA A 44 -15.26 14.98 16.31
CA ALA A 44 -15.90 16.08 15.61
C ALA A 44 -16.50 15.66 14.26
N GLU A 45 -15.84 14.75 13.52
CA GLU A 45 -16.36 14.23 12.26
C GLU A 45 -17.45 13.18 12.49
N VAL A 46 -17.35 12.36 13.54
CA VAL A 46 -18.44 11.46 13.95
C VAL A 46 -19.72 12.27 14.14
N GLU A 47 -19.64 13.40 14.87
CA GLU A 47 -20.82 14.20 15.16
C GLU A 47 -21.40 14.90 13.92
N LYS A 48 -20.56 15.41 13.02
CA LYS A 48 -21.02 15.98 11.75
C LYS A 48 -21.70 14.95 10.84
N LEU A 49 -21.26 13.70 10.89
CA LEU A 49 -21.76 12.64 10.00
C LEU A 49 -22.98 11.92 10.58
N PHE A 50 -23.07 11.79 11.92
CA PHE A 50 -24.05 10.94 12.60
C PHE A 50 -24.88 11.66 13.69
N GLY A 51 -24.61 12.94 13.98
CA GLY A 51 -25.37 13.76 14.93
C GLY A 51 -24.59 14.12 16.21
N GLU A 52 -25.04 15.15 16.92
CA GLU A 52 -24.37 15.64 18.13
C GLU A 52 -24.23 14.55 19.22
N ASN A 53 -23.08 14.53 19.90
CA ASN A 53 -22.74 13.56 20.95
C ASN A 53 -22.79 12.08 20.54
N TYR A 54 -22.81 11.78 19.24
CA TYR A 54 -22.92 10.40 18.75
C TYR A 54 -21.71 9.55 19.15
N GLN A 55 -21.96 8.29 19.52
CA GLN A 55 -20.95 7.30 19.84
C GLN A 55 -21.05 6.14 18.85
N LEU A 56 -19.91 5.74 18.28
CA LEU A 56 -19.84 4.63 17.34
C LEU A 56 -20.28 3.32 18.01
N THR A 57 -21.10 2.54 17.32
CA THR A 57 -21.65 1.29 17.85
C THR A 57 -20.73 0.13 17.49
N PRO A 58 -20.12 -0.59 18.46
CA PRO A 58 -19.27 -1.73 18.15
C PRO A 58 -20.06 -2.86 17.49
N LYS A 59 -19.57 -3.34 16.34
CA LYS A 59 -20.11 -4.52 15.64
C LYS A 59 -19.33 -5.78 15.99
N PHE A 60 -18.01 -5.74 15.84
CA PHE A 60 -17.10 -6.82 16.22
C PHE A 60 -15.71 -6.28 16.58
N GLU A 61 -15.03 -6.94 17.51
CA GLU A 61 -13.65 -6.62 17.89
C GLU A 61 -12.68 -6.95 16.74
N LEU A 62 -11.65 -6.12 16.58
CA LEU A 62 -10.52 -6.41 15.71
C LEU A 62 -9.42 -7.14 16.48
N SER A 63 -8.42 -7.63 15.74
CA SER A 63 -7.22 -8.29 16.29
C SER A 63 -6.47 -7.39 17.29
N GLN A 64 -6.34 -6.11 16.96
CA GLN A 64 -5.64 -5.13 17.77
C GLN A 64 -6.48 -4.77 19.01
N PRO A 65 -5.94 -4.89 20.23
CA PRO A 65 -6.68 -4.69 21.47
C PRO A 65 -7.42 -3.35 21.53
N GLY A 66 -8.72 -3.41 21.85
CA GLY A 66 -9.57 -2.24 22.01
C GLY A 66 -9.98 -1.55 20.71
N GLN A 67 -9.61 -2.09 19.53
CA GLN A 67 -10.12 -1.63 18.25
C GLN A 67 -11.34 -2.47 17.83
N PHE A 68 -12.30 -1.86 17.13
CA PHE A 68 -13.49 -2.55 16.65
C PHE A 68 -13.92 -2.05 15.27
N ALA A 69 -14.58 -2.90 14.50
CA ALA A 69 -15.38 -2.44 13.37
C ALA A 69 -16.73 -1.95 13.91
N ALA A 70 -17.12 -0.73 13.53
CA ALA A 70 -18.38 -0.13 13.97
C ALA A 70 -19.54 -0.59 13.08
N GLU A 71 -20.80 -0.51 13.52
CA GLU A 71 -21.98 -0.78 12.68
C GLU A 71 -22.12 0.26 11.56
N GLU A 72 -21.65 1.46 11.82
CA GLU A 72 -21.72 2.60 10.93
C GLU A 72 -20.82 2.42 9.71
N THR A 73 -21.28 3.01 8.61
CA THR A 73 -20.52 3.13 7.36
C THR A 73 -20.74 4.50 6.76
N VAL A 74 -19.77 4.97 5.99
CA VAL A 74 -19.85 6.22 5.21
C VAL A 74 -19.69 5.96 3.73
N VAL A 75 -20.08 6.94 2.91
CA VAL A 75 -19.66 7.03 1.52
C VAL A 75 -18.40 7.89 1.46
N ILE A 76 -17.39 7.44 0.73
CA ILE A 76 -16.22 8.27 0.38
C ILE A 76 -16.35 8.72 -1.06
N ALA A 77 -16.13 10.00 -1.34
CA ALA A 77 -16.28 10.58 -2.67
C ALA A 77 -15.02 11.33 -3.10
N GLY A 78 -14.62 11.11 -4.35
CA GLY A 78 -13.57 11.83 -5.05
C GLY A 78 -14.05 12.37 -6.40
N PRO A 79 -13.19 13.05 -7.17
CA PRO A 79 -13.57 13.73 -8.41
C PRO A 79 -14.19 12.83 -9.49
N LYS A 80 -13.82 11.54 -9.52
CA LYS A 80 -14.28 10.59 -10.55
C LYS A 80 -15.47 9.75 -10.11
N GLY A 81 -15.70 9.61 -8.80
CA GLY A 81 -16.76 8.75 -8.29
C GLY A 81 -16.73 8.59 -6.79
N SER A 82 -17.54 7.67 -6.30
CA SER A 82 -17.70 7.38 -4.88
C SER A 82 -17.62 5.88 -4.60
N ILE A 83 -17.33 5.55 -3.35
CA ILE A 83 -17.40 4.19 -2.82
C ILE A 83 -18.31 4.21 -1.60
N GLU A 84 -19.39 3.43 -1.67
CA GLU A 84 -20.38 3.34 -0.60
C GLU A 84 -20.00 2.27 0.44
N ARG A 85 -20.68 2.32 1.59
CA ARG A 85 -20.58 1.31 2.66
C ARG A 85 -19.16 1.09 3.16
N VAL A 86 -18.35 2.16 3.21
CA VAL A 86 -17.00 2.12 3.78
C VAL A 86 -17.09 2.03 5.29
N ARG A 87 -16.49 0.99 5.86
CA ARG A 87 -16.56 0.67 7.29
C ARG A 87 -15.83 1.73 8.12
N ILE A 88 -16.42 2.14 9.24
CA ILE A 88 -15.71 2.91 10.26
C ILE A 88 -15.06 1.95 11.26
N LEU A 89 -13.79 2.20 11.59
CA LEU A 89 -13.10 1.52 12.68
C LEU A 89 -13.04 2.44 13.90
N GLY A 90 -13.44 1.90 15.04
CA GLY A 90 -13.45 2.59 16.32
C GLY A 90 -12.36 2.09 17.27
N PRO A 91 -12.14 2.81 18.39
CA PRO A 91 -12.87 4.00 18.81
C PRO A 91 -12.50 5.24 17.98
N ALA A 92 -13.24 6.34 18.20
CA ALA A 92 -12.87 7.63 17.63
C ALA A 92 -11.43 8.01 18.03
N ARG A 93 -10.68 8.61 17.09
CA ARG A 93 -9.27 8.97 17.25
C ARG A 93 -9.11 10.50 17.39
N SER A 94 -7.88 10.95 17.54
CA SER A 94 -7.57 12.39 17.50
C SER A 94 -7.63 12.97 16.07
N LEU A 95 -7.45 12.14 15.05
CA LEU A 95 -7.40 12.53 13.64
C LEU A 95 -8.24 11.59 12.79
N SER A 96 -8.93 12.18 11.81
CA SER A 96 -9.68 11.44 10.80
C SER A 96 -8.74 10.97 9.68
N GLN A 97 -8.87 9.71 9.27
CA GLN A 97 -8.01 9.07 8.27
C GLN A 97 -8.81 8.07 7.44
N VAL A 98 -8.56 8.04 6.13
CA VAL A 98 -9.18 7.12 5.19
C VAL A 98 -8.09 6.26 4.57
N GLU A 99 -8.21 4.95 4.74
CA GLU A 99 -7.29 3.96 4.19
C GLU A 99 -7.98 3.25 3.02
N VAL A 100 -7.35 3.29 1.83
CA VAL A 100 -7.87 2.67 0.60
C VAL A 100 -6.77 1.90 -0.12
N SER A 101 -7.13 0.96 -1.00
CA SER A 101 -6.16 0.37 -1.92
C SER A 101 -5.87 1.28 -3.11
N TRP A 102 -4.82 0.97 -3.89
CA TRP A 102 -4.54 1.69 -5.14
C TRP A 102 -5.71 1.59 -6.13
N THR A 103 -6.35 0.41 -6.22
CA THR A 103 -7.54 0.17 -7.04
C THR A 103 -8.70 1.08 -6.66
N ASP A 104 -8.91 1.30 -5.36
CA ASP A 104 -9.95 2.20 -4.88
C ASP A 104 -9.63 3.66 -5.17
N ALA A 105 -8.38 4.08 -5.00
CA ALA A 105 -7.95 5.43 -5.36
C ALA A 105 -8.20 5.74 -6.85
N MET A 106 -7.97 4.78 -7.74
CA MET A 106 -8.27 4.92 -9.17
C MET A 106 -9.77 5.08 -9.47
N LYS A 107 -10.65 4.44 -8.69
CA LYS A 107 -12.11 4.61 -8.80
C LYS A 107 -12.54 6.00 -8.35
N LEU A 108 -11.97 6.50 -7.26
CA LEU A 108 -12.23 7.84 -6.74
C LEU A 108 -11.63 8.95 -7.62
N GLY A 109 -10.65 8.63 -8.46
CA GLY A 109 -9.93 9.61 -9.26
C GLY A 109 -8.89 10.38 -8.44
N MET A 110 -8.35 9.75 -7.41
CA MET A 110 -7.39 10.33 -6.47
C MET A 110 -6.01 9.69 -6.61
N LYS A 111 -4.97 10.40 -6.16
CA LYS A 111 -3.60 9.89 -6.07
C LYS A 111 -3.05 10.05 -4.64
N PRO A 112 -3.64 9.35 -3.65
CA PRO A 112 -3.16 9.38 -2.28
C PRO A 112 -1.75 8.80 -2.16
N PRO A 113 -0.91 9.33 -1.24
CA PRO A 113 0.41 8.77 -0.99
C PRO A 113 0.32 7.43 -0.26
N LEU A 114 1.33 6.58 -0.45
CA LEU A 114 1.56 5.38 0.35
C LEU A 114 2.11 5.78 1.73
N ARG A 115 1.44 5.41 2.81
CA ARG A 115 1.78 5.85 4.18
C ARG A 115 1.43 4.79 5.22
N ILE A 116 2.13 4.85 6.36
CA ILE A 116 1.71 4.16 7.57
C ILE A 116 0.56 4.91 8.26
N SER A 117 -0.31 4.16 8.95
CA SER A 117 -1.44 4.73 9.70
C SER A 117 -0.95 5.71 10.77
N GLY A 118 -1.46 6.95 10.74
CA GLY A 118 -1.03 8.09 11.56
C GLY A 118 -0.23 9.15 10.81
N ASP A 119 0.43 8.82 9.69
CA ASP A 119 1.18 9.78 8.87
C ASP A 119 0.29 10.36 7.75
N ILE A 120 -0.59 11.28 8.13
CA ILE A 120 -1.56 11.89 7.20
C ILE A 120 -1.12 13.24 6.62
N LYS A 121 0.01 13.79 7.07
CA LYS A 121 0.41 15.15 6.69
C LYS A 121 0.65 15.25 5.19
N GLY A 122 -0.02 16.19 4.53
CA GLY A 122 0.08 16.41 3.08
C GLY A 122 -0.46 15.24 2.24
N SER A 123 -1.32 14.41 2.84
CA SER A 123 -2.04 13.36 2.12
C SER A 123 -3.21 13.93 1.31
N SER A 124 -3.85 13.10 0.49
CA SER A 124 -4.91 13.59 -0.39
C SER A 124 -6.16 14.00 0.38
N PRO A 125 -6.92 15.00 -0.11
CA PRO A 125 -8.23 15.33 0.43
C PRO A 125 -9.26 14.26 0.06
N VAL A 126 -10.37 14.20 0.81
CA VAL A 126 -11.50 13.32 0.50
C VAL A 126 -12.78 13.83 1.14
N THR A 127 -13.91 13.61 0.48
CA THR A 127 -15.23 13.91 1.06
C THR A 127 -15.83 12.66 1.67
N LEU A 128 -16.28 12.77 2.92
CA LEU A 128 -17.02 11.76 3.65
C LEU A 128 -18.48 12.17 3.72
N ILE A 129 -19.40 11.23 3.46
CA ILE A 129 -20.84 11.47 3.50
C ILE A 129 -21.47 10.43 4.43
N GLY A 130 -22.14 10.92 5.46
CA GLY A 130 -22.88 10.14 6.45
C GLY A 130 -24.38 10.44 6.38
N PRO A 131 -25.20 9.81 7.23
CA PRO A 131 -26.64 9.99 7.22
C PRO A 131 -27.09 11.42 7.58
N ASN A 132 -26.35 12.13 8.43
CA ASN A 132 -26.76 13.45 8.95
C ASN A 132 -25.96 14.61 8.36
N GLY A 133 -24.99 14.35 7.48
CA GLY A 133 -24.16 15.39 6.90
C GLY A 133 -23.00 14.88 6.07
N SER A 134 -22.14 15.81 5.68
CA SER A 134 -20.90 15.52 4.97
C SER A 134 -19.74 16.34 5.50
N VAL A 135 -18.54 15.83 5.31
CA VAL A 135 -17.29 16.44 5.75
C VAL A 135 -16.28 16.38 4.62
N VAL A 136 -15.56 17.47 4.41
CA VAL A 136 -14.37 17.49 3.54
C VAL A 136 -13.14 17.43 4.43
N LEU A 137 -12.37 16.37 4.28
CA LEU A 137 -11.03 16.27 4.84
C LEU A 137 -10.05 16.90 3.86
N ASN A 138 -9.31 17.93 4.29
CA ASN A 138 -8.27 18.56 3.46
C ASN A 138 -7.03 17.67 3.33
N GLU A 139 -6.78 16.84 4.33
CA GLU A 139 -5.80 15.76 4.36
C GLU A 139 -6.39 14.59 5.15
N GLY A 140 -6.02 13.36 4.79
CA GLY A 140 -6.44 12.15 5.50
C GLY A 140 -6.57 10.92 4.61
N LEU A 141 -6.62 11.05 3.27
CA LEU A 141 -6.70 9.91 2.35
C LEU A 141 -5.31 9.38 2.01
N ILE A 142 -5.06 8.13 2.38
CA ILE A 142 -3.79 7.42 2.15
C ILE A 142 -4.02 6.04 1.53
N ILE A 143 -2.97 5.52 0.91
CA ILE A 143 -2.84 4.09 0.63
C ILE A 143 -2.10 3.48 1.80
N ALA A 144 -2.68 2.45 2.42
CA ALA A 144 -2.09 1.83 3.59
C ALA A 144 -0.82 1.08 3.20
N GLN A 145 0.32 1.44 3.81
CA GLN A 145 1.56 0.70 3.65
C GLN A 145 1.53 -0.57 4.50
N ALA A 146 1.94 -1.70 3.92
CA ALA A 146 2.10 -2.95 4.64
C ALA A 146 3.00 -2.79 5.87
N HIS A 147 2.54 -3.30 7.00
CA HIS A 147 3.26 -3.21 8.27
C HIS A 147 2.93 -4.37 9.20
N ILE A 148 3.75 -4.55 10.23
CA ILE A 148 3.56 -5.58 11.26
C ILE A 148 3.50 -4.91 12.62
N HIS A 149 2.38 -5.11 13.29
CA HIS A 149 2.22 -4.77 14.70
C HIS A 149 2.91 -5.83 15.55
N MET A 150 3.74 -5.41 16.51
CA MET A 150 4.46 -6.28 17.44
C MET A 150 4.45 -5.71 18.85
N SER A 151 4.37 -6.58 19.86
CA SER A 151 4.76 -6.21 21.22
C SER A 151 6.28 -6.11 21.35
N SER A 152 6.79 -5.50 22.43
CA SER A 152 8.23 -5.49 22.69
C SER A 152 8.82 -6.90 22.81
N ALA A 153 8.04 -7.85 23.36
CA ALA A 153 8.43 -9.25 23.45
C ALA A 153 8.51 -9.93 22.06
N ASP A 154 7.55 -9.64 21.17
CA ASP A 154 7.57 -10.17 19.81
C ASP A 154 8.75 -9.60 19.01
N SER A 155 8.97 -8.29 19.09
CA SER A 155 10.12 -7.61 18.46
C SER A 155 11.45 -8.23 18.90
N ALA A 156 11.63 -8.49 20.21
CA ALA A 156 12.81 -9.18 20.71
C ALA A 156 12.92 -10.61 20.17
N ARG A 157 11.81 -11.36 20.12
CA ARG A 157 11.77 -12.73 19.60
C ARG A 157 12.14 -12.81 18.12
N PHE A 158 11.62 -11.89 17.31
CA PHE A 158 11.91 -11.77 15.89
C PHE A 158 13.20 -11.00 15.61
N GLN A 159 13.89 -10.49 16.64
CA GLN A 159 15.15 -9.75 16.49
C GLN A 159 15.03 -8.56 15.51
N VAL A 160 13.90 -7.86 15.56
CA VAL A 160 13.62 -6.67 14.75
C VAL A 160 13.31 -5.47 15.62
N ALA A 161 13.56 -4.26 15.14
CA ALA A 161 13.31 -3.01 15.86
C ALA A 161 12.11 -2.23 15.29
N ASP A 162 11.56 -1.32 16.10
CA ASP A 162 10.54 -0.37 15.65
C ASP A 162 11.05 0.47 14.47
N GLY A 163 10.19 0.67 13.47
CA GLY A 163 10.52 1.39 12.24
C GLY A 163 11.41 0.61 11.25
N GLN A 164 11.87 -0.59 11.60
CA GLN A 164 12.67 -1.41 10.69
C GLN A 164 11.84 -1.85 9.48
N SER A 165 12.46 -1.83 8.30
CA SER A 165 11.92 -2.42 7.08
C SER A 165 12.39 -3.87 6.94
N VAL A 166 11.46 -4.79 6.66
CA VAL A 166 11.74 -6.22 6.47
C VAL A 166 11.15 -6.75 5.17
N GLN A 167 11.62 -7.94 4.78
CA GLN A 167 11.01 -8.75 3.73
C GLN A 167 10.19 -9.87 4.35
N ILE A 168 8.99 -10.08 3.82
CA ILE A 168 8.08 -11.11 4.27
C ILE A 168 7.79 -12.08 3.14
N LYS A 169 7.97 -13.37 3.43
CA LYS A 169 7.51 -14.46 2.58
C LYS A 169 6.12 -14.88 2.99
N VAL A 170 5.25 -15.04 2.01
CA VAL A 170 3.95 -15.69 2.19
C VAL A 170 3.88 -16.85 1.21
N GLU A 171 3.71 -18.05 1.77
CA GLU A 171 3.48 -19.26 0.99
C GLU A 171 2.01 -19.36 0.56
N GLY A 172 1.71 -20.23 -0.40
CA GLY A 172 0.33 -20.49 -0.84
C GLY A 172 0.27 -20.87 -2.31
N MET A 173 -0.91 -20.69 -2.92
CA MET A 173 -1.09 -20.99 -4.34
C MET A 173 -0.29 -20.04 -5.25
N ARG A 174 -0.07 -18.81 -4.80
CA ARG A 174 0.74 -17.82 -5.48
C ARG A 174 1.73 -17.23 -4.47
N PRO A 175 2.86 -17.92 -4.22
CA PRO A 175 3.83 -17.47 -3.23
C PRO A 175 4.37 -16.11 -3.62
N ILE A 176 4.51 -15.22 -2.62
CA ILE A 176 4.95 -13.84 -2.83
C ILE A 176 5.94 -13.44 -1.74
N ILE A 177 6.87 -12.58 -2.12
CA ILE A 177 7.74 -11.87 -1.17
C ILE A 177 7.36 -10.39 -1.23
N LEU A 178 6.88 -9.86 -0.12
CA LEU A 178 6.63 -8.44 0.07
C LEU A 178 7.87 -7.82 0.70
N SER A 179 8.45 -6.84 0.00
CA SER A 179 9.57 -6.04 0.51
C SER A 179 9.06 -4.72 1.09
N ASN A 180 9.86 -4.08 1.93
CA ASN A 180 9.54 -2.80 2.55
C ASN A 180 8.31 -2.83 3.48
N VAL A 181 8.13 -3.94 4.19
CA VAL A 181 7.13 -4.08 5.24
C VAL A 181 7.67 -3.47 6.53
N ILE A 182 6.95 -2.52 7.12
CA ILE A 182 7.44 -1.75 8.27
C ILE A 182 7.07 -2.45 9.60
N ILE A 183 8.02 -2.58 10.51
CA ILE A 183 7.78 -3.05 11.88
C ILE A 183 7.29 -1.89 12.74
N ARG A 184 6.23 -2.14 13.51
CA ARG A 184 5.67 -1.21 14.50
C ARG A 184 5.61 -1.86 15.86
N VAL A 185 6.34 -1.34 16.83
CA VAL A 185 6.45 -1.90 18.18
C VAL A 185 5.68 -1.06 19.18
N SER A 186 4.79 -1.71 19.94
CA SER A 186 4.10 -1.12 21.08
C SER A 186 3.58 -2.23 21.96
N ASP A 187 3.65 -2.09 23.29
CA ASP A 187 3.07 -3.08 24.21
C ASP A 187 1.53 -3.15 24.14
N ARG A 188 0.89 -2.23 23.40
CA ARG A 188 -0.54 -2.26 23.10
C ARG A 188 -0.88 -3.10 21.87
N TYR A 189 0.13 -3.48 21.08
CA TYR A 189 -0.06 -4.22 19.86
C TYR A 189 -0.13 -5.72 20.09
N ARG A 190 -0.95 -6.37 19.26
CA ARG A 190 -0.94 -7.81 19.08
C ARG A 190 -0.21 -8.13 17.78
N LEU A 191 0.59 -9.19 17.80
CA LEU A 191 1.30 -9.67 16.61
C LEU A 191 0.35 -9.91 15.44
N GLU A 192 0.43 -9.08 14.41
CA GLU A 192 -0.32 -9.25 13.16
C GLU A 192 0.32 -8.40 12.04
N MET A 193 0.45 -8.98 10.85
CA MET A 193 0.82 -8.26 9.64
C MET A 193 -0.42 -7.73 8.95
N HIS A 194 -0.47 -6.43 8.66
CA HIS A 194 -1.58 -5.80 7.98
C HIS A 194 -1.18 -5.49 6.53
N ILE A 195 -1.99 -5.98 5.59
CA ILE A 195 -1.89 -5.69 4.16
C ILE A 195 -3.24 -5.24 3.61
N ASP A 196 -3.23 -4.49 2.51
CA ASP A 196 -4.48 -4.11 1.84
C ASP A 196 -5.03 -5.23 0.93
N THR A 197 -6.20 -5.00 0.32
CA THR A 197 -6.82 -5.97 -0.57
C THR A 197 -6.07 -6.19 -1.88
N ASP A 198 -5.37 -5.17 -2.39
CA ASP A 198 -4.62 -5.30 -3.64
C ASP A 198 -3.37 -6.18 -3.42
N GLU A 199 -2.67 -5.96 -2.29
CA GLU A 199 -1.55 -6.78 -1.83
C GLU A 199 -1.98 -8.23 -1.57
N ALA A 200 -3.11 -8.43 -0.88
CA ALA A 200 -3.65 -9.76 -0.64
C ALA A 200 -4.04 -10.48 -1.94
N ASN A 201 -4.73 -9.78 -2.85
CA ASN A 201 -5.11 -10.33 -4.15
C ASN A 201 -3.90 -10.67 -5.02
N ALA A 202 -2.81 -9.90 -4.92
CA ALA A 202 -1.58 -10.17 -5.66
C ALA A 202 -0.99 -11.54 -5.32
N GLY A 203 -1.02 -11.95 -4.04
CA GLY A 203 -0.53 -13.26 -3.57
C GLY A 203 -1.61 -14.33 -3.34
N LEU A 204 -2.88 -14.05 -3.65
CA LEU A 204 -4.02 -14.91 -3.27
C LEU A 204 -4.06 -15.23 -1.76
N ILE A 205 -3.73 -14.24 -0.93
CA ILE A 205 -3.60 -14.34 0.52
C ILE A 205 -4.98 -14.17 1.15
N GLN A 206 -5.31 -15.01 2.13
CA GLN A 206 -6.55 -14.95 2.90
C GLN A 206 -6.29 -14.46 4.33
N GLN A 207 -7.34 -13.97 4.98
CA GLN A 207 -7.32 -13.60 6.40
C GLN A 207 -6.80 -14.78 7.25
N GLY A 208 -5.83 -14.52 8.12
CA GLY A 208 -5.24 -15.52 9.01
C GLY A 208 -4.15 -16.39 8.37
N ALA A 209 -3.78 -16.15 7.10
CA ALA A 209 -2.59 -16.75 6.51
C ALA A 209 -1.34 -16.41 7.33
N LEU A 210 -0.31 -17.24 7.23
CA LEU A 210 0.92 -17.08 8.00
C LEU A 210 2.05 -16.57 7.10
N ALA A 211 2.77 -15.57 7.61
CA ALA A 211 3.91 -14.92 7.02
C ALA A 211 5.20 -15.27 7.78
N GLU A 212 6.33 -15.28 7.07
CA GLU A 212 7.66 -15.47 7.64
C GLU A 212 8.57 -14.31 7.30
N ILE A 213 9.32 -13.79 8.28
CA ILE A 213 10.38 -12.81 8.03
C ILE A 213 11.54 -13.52 7.33
N ILE A 214 11.95 -13.00 6.19
CA ILE A 214 13.17 -13.44 5.52
C ILE A 214 14.34 -12.63 6.07
N TYR A 215 15.18 -13.27 6.85
CA TYR A 215 16.50 -12.74 7.19
C TYR A 215 17.42 -13.06 6.02
N VAL A 216 17.66 -12.07 5.16
CA VAL A 216 18.72 -12.20 4.17
C VAL A 216 20.02 -12.29 4.97
N GLN A 217 20.67 -13.46 4.96
CA GLN A 217 22.02 -13.55 5.51
C GLN A 217 22.87 -12.51 4.79
N ALA A 218 23.61 -11.71 5.55
CA ALA A 218 24.67 -10.87 5.00
C ALA A 218 25.80 -11.78 4.50
N ASN A 219 25.56 -12.49 3.40
CA ASN A 219 26.59 -13.15 2.61
C ASN A 219 26.69 -12.35 1.31
N GLU A 220 27.87 -11.75 1.19
CA GLU A 220 28.34 -10.89 0.12
C GLU A 220 27.50 -9.61 -0.03
N GLN A 221 28.00 -8.54 0.59
CA GLN A 221 28.11 -7.31 -0.17
C GLN A 221 28.64 -7.72 -1.55
N MET A 222 27.75 -7.75 -2.55
CA MET A 222 28.21 -7.46 -3.88
C MET A 222 28.94 -6.15 -3.72
N ASP A 223 30.27 -6.18 -3.87
CA ASP A 223 31.07 -4.99 -4.03
C ASP A 223 30.30 -4.12 -5.02
N VAL A 224 29.68 -3.06 -4.49
CA VAL A 224 29.42 -1.89 -5.29
C VAL A 224 30.84 -1.45 -5.61
N LYS A 225 31.39 -1.94 -6.73
CA LYS A 225 32.58 -1.37 -7.33
C LYS A 225 32.35 0.12 -7.24
N GLU A 226 33.22 0.79 -6.48
CA GLU A 226 33.23 2.24 -6.38
C GLU A 226 32.93 2.77 -7.77
N ILE A 227 31.85 3.57 -7.87
CA ILE A 227 31.56 4.28 -9.10
C ILE A 227 32.86 5.03 -9.41
N PRO A 228 33.55 4.70 -10.52
CA PRO A 228 34.78 5.40 -10.87
C PRO A 228 34.45 6.89 -10.89
N PRO A 229 35.38 7.76 -10.45
CA PRO A 229 35.16 9.20 -10.49
C PRO A 229 34.64 9.56 -11.87
N VAL A 230 33.51 10.25 -11.92
CA VAL A 230 32.77 10.65 -13.13
C VAL A 230 33.76 10.90 -14.25
N LEU A 231 33.92 9.90 -15.12
CA LEU A 231 34.66 10.05 -16.35
C LEU A 231 34.00 11.22 -17.06
N LYS A 232 34.81 12.26 -17.37
CA LYS A 232 34.39 13.41 -18.17
C LYS A 232 33.45 12.88 -19.26
N GLN A 233 32.20 13.32 -19.22
CA GLN A 233 31.19 12.94 -20.20
C GLN A 233 31.82 13.18 -21.58
N ALA A 234 32.05 12.10 -22.32
CA ALA A 234 32.32 12.22 -23.75
C ALA A 234 31.12 12.97 -24.35
N GLU A 235 31.41 13.99 -25.15
CA GLU A 235 30.40 14.79 -25.83
C GLU A 235 29.44 13.85 -26.56
N ARG A 236 28.18 13.79 -26.11
CA ARG A 236 27.16 12.98 -26.78
C ARG A 236 27.02 13.54 -28.21
N PRO A 237 27.02 12.69 -29.24
CA PRO A 237 26.80 13.15 -30.61
C PRO A 237 25.47 13.90 -30.68
N SER A 238 25.51 15.13 -31.19
CA SER A 238 24.35 16.01 -31.25
C SER A 238 23.23 15.42 -32.11
N SER A 239 23.59 14.69 -33.16
CA SER A 239 22.65 14.06 -34.09
C SER A 239 23.10 12.67 -34.55
N TYR A 240 22.12 11.82 -34.90
CA TYR A 240 22.32 10.48 -35.44
C TYR A 240 21.52 10.31 -36.74
N GLN A 241 22.18 9.83 -37.79
CA GLN A 241 21.56 9.55 -39.07
C GLN A 241 20.99 8.12 -39.07
N PHE A 242 19.69 7.99 -39.28
CA PHE A 242 18.99 6.71 -39.29
C PHE A 242 18.47 6.42 -40.70
N ASP A 243 19.12 5.48 -41.41
CA ASP A 243 18.88 5.24 -42.83
C ASP A 243 17.95 4.05 -43.15
N LYS A 244 17.27 3.48 -42.14
CA LYS A 244 16.35 2.35 -42.38
C LYS A 244 14.94 2.83 -42.75
N LYS A 245 14.18 1.94 -43.41
CA LYS A 245 12.79 2.19 -43.82
C LYS A 245 11.79 2.31 -42.68
N LEU A 246 12.10 1.80 -41.49
CA LEU A 246 11.20 1.80 -40.35
C LEU A 246 11.97 2.16 -39.09
N LEU A 247 11.46 3.15 -38.34
CA LEU A 247 11.95 3.54 -37.02
C LEU A 247 10.95 3.05 -35.96
N SER A 248 11.38 2.07 -35.18
CA SER A 248 10.65 1.45 -34.07
C SER A 248 11.05 2.02 -32.71
N GLN A 249 10.29 1.70 -31.67
CA GLN A 249 10.63 2.05 -30.28
C GLN A 249 11.99 1.49 -29.83
N VAL A 250 12.35 0.28 -30.27
CA VAL A 250 13.61 -0.38 -29.91
C VAL A 250 14.79 0.43 -30.44
N GLU A 251 14.70 0.89 -31.68
CA GLU A 251 15.77 1.69 -32.30
C GLU A 251 15.90 3.07 -31.64
N VAL A 252 14.79 3.68 -31.23
CA VAL A 252 14.83 4.95 -30.48
C VAL A 252 15.53 4.79 -29.12
N LEU A 253 15.42 3.62 -28.47
CA LEU A 253 16.11 3.32 -27.21
C LEU A 253 17.62 3.14 -27.40
N GLU A 254 18.04 2.54 -28.52
CA GLU A 254 19.45 2.27 -28.82
C GLU A 254 20.23 3.51 -29.27
N ILE A 255 19.56 4.52 -29.86
CA ILE A 255 20.22 5.74 -30.35
C ILE A 255 20.53 6.68 -29.19
N GLU A 256 21.79 6.94 -28.84
CA GLU A 256 22.13 7.84 -27.73
C GLU A 256 22.03 9.35 -28.07
N ALA A 257 21.98 9.70 -29.36
CA ALA A 257 21.93 11.08 -29.82
C ALA A 257 20.63 11.81 -29.43
N ARG A 258 20.73 13.14 -29.28
CA ARG A 258 19.57 13.99 -28.98
C ARG A 258 18.67 14.21 -30.19
N GLU A 259 19.26 14.31 -31.37
CA GLU A 259 18.53 14.42 -32.63
C GLU A 259 18.64 13.12 -33.43
N ILE A 260 17.50 12.62 -33.91
CA ILE A 260 17.41 11.49 -34.84
C ILE A 260 17.00 12.05 -36.19
N VAL A 261 17.88 11.94 -37.18
CA VAL A 261 17.62 12.39 -38.55
C VAL A 261 17.22 11.20 -39.40
N VAL A 262 16.02 11.23 -39.99
CA VAL A 262 15.48 10.16 -40.84
C VAL A 262 15.24 10.65 -42.27
N PRO A 263 15.42 9.80 -43.29
CA PRO A 263 14.92 10.03 -44.65
C PRO A 263 13.40 10.26 -44.68
N LYS A 264 12.94 11.03 -45.68
CA LYS A 264 11.50 11.28 -45.92
C LYS A 264 10.67 10.01 -46.11
N ASN A 265 11.28 8.92 -46.59
CA ASN A 265 10.60 7.64 -46.82
C ASN A 265 10.65 6.68 -45.61
N THR A 266 11.23 7.10 -44.48
CA THR A 266 11.25 6.30 -43.25
C THR A 266 9.90 6.37 -42.55
N ILE A 267 9.31 5.20 -42.32
CA ILE A 267 8.08 5.03 -41.55
C ILE A 267 8.44 5.12 -40.06
N VAL A 268 7.93 6.14 -39.37
CA VAL A 268 8.10 6.27 -37.93
C VAL A 268 6.85 5.73 -37.23
N THR A 269 7.02 4.67 -36.45
CA THR A 269 5.91 4.05 -35.70
C THR A 269 5.36 4.96 -34.60
N ALA A 270 4.10 4.78 -34.22
CA ALA A 270 3.49 5.55 -33.11
C ALA A 270 4.28 5.41 -31.79
N LEU A 271 4.70 4.18 -31.47
CA LEU A 271 5.53 3.91 -30.28
C LEU A 271 6.91 4.58 -30.33
N ALA A 272 7.48 4.77 -31.53
CA ALA A 272 8.71 5.54 -31.69
C ALA A 272 8.47 7.03 -31.38
N TYR A 273 7.35 7.62 -31.85
CA TYR A 273 7.00 9.01 -31.50
C TYR A 273 6.82 9.22 -30.00
N ASP A 274 6.11 8.32 -29.34
CA ASP A 274 5.90 8.38 -27.89
C ASP A 274 7.24 8.30 -27.15
N LYS A 275 8.13 7.40 -27.57
CA LYS A 275 9.44 7.24 -26.93
C LYS A 275 10.38 8.42 -27.19
N ILE A 276 10.32 9.03 -28.38
CA ILE A 276 11.06 10.27 -28.69
C ILE A 276 10.63 11.39 -27.74
N ARG A 277 9.32 11.54 -27.48
CA ARG A 277 8.77 12.51 -26.53
C ARG A 277 9.18 12.23 -25.09
N GLU A 278 9.11 10.96 -24.66
CA GLU A 278 9.51 10.55 -23.31
C GLU A 278 11.00 10.82 -23.04
N LEU A 279 11.86 10.62 -24.04
CA LEU A 279 13.31 10.81 -23.93
C LEU A 279 13.79 12.24 -24.25
N ASN A 280 12.88 13.19 -24.50
CA ASN A 280 13.20 14.55 -24.93
C ASN A 280 14.18 14.60 -26.13
N LYS A 281 13.96 13.71 -27.11
CA LYS A 281 14.71 13.70 -28.38
C LYS A 281 13.99 14.50 -29.45
N THR A 282 14.73 14.96 -30.44
CA THR A 282 14.20 15.63 -31.64
C THR A 282 14.23 14.68 -32.81
N LEU A 283 13.17 14.67 -33.62
CA LEU A 283 13.10 13.93 -34.87
C LEU A 283 13.12 14.92 -36.03
N THR A 284 14.10 14.80 -36.90
CA THR A 284 14.26 15.65 -38.08
C THR A 284 14.13 14.79 -39.34
N ILE A 285 13.24 15.17 -40.24
CA ILE A 285 13.09 14.50 -41.54
C ILE A 285 13.96 15.25 -42.54
N ARG A 286 15.01 14.61 -43.05
CA ARG A 286 15.85 15.24 -44.07
C ARG A 286 15.11 15.29 -45.41
N SER A 287 15.15 16.46 -46.03
CA SER A 287 14.83 16.61 -47.45
C SER A 287 15.99 16.02 -48.24
N GLU A 288 15.73 15.27 -49.31
CA GLU A 288 16.79 14.74 -50.19
C GLU A 288 17.76 15.82 -50.64
#